data_AF-A0A1E3HEC1-F1
#
_entry.id   AF-A0A1E3HEC1-F1
#
_cell.length_a   1.000
_cell.length_b   1.000
_cell.length_c   1.000
_cell.angle_alpha   90.00
_cell.angle_beta   90.00
_cell.angle_gamma   90.00
#
_symmetry.space_group_name_H-M   'P 1'
#
loop_
_entity.id
_entity.type
_entity.pdbx_description
1 polymer ?
#
loop_
_entity_poly.entity_id
_entity_poly.type
_entity_poly.pdbx_seq_one_letter_code
_entity_poly.pdbx_strand_id
1 'polypeptide(L)'
;MSKSPITCHVLDASQGKPAAGVEVRLELVSLSGESTEGSAKVLASGATNSDGRCSDLLSSETKLQAGVYKMVFVTGPYFKATETKTFYPFVEVRPLDIPVVYQD
;
A
#
# COMPACT_ATOMS: atom_id res chain seq x y z
N MET A 1 11.52 19.27 -2.33
CA MET A 1 10.25 18.58 -2.60
C MET A 1 9.84 17.87 -1.33
N SER A 2 8.74 18.29 -0.73
CA SER A 2 8.20 17.64 0.47
C SER A 2 7.53 16.31 0.03
N LYS A 3 7.86 15.22 0.73
CA LYS A 3 7.49 13.85 0.32
C LYS A 3 6.30 13.37 1.15
N SER A 4 5.41 12.57 0.56
CA SER A 4 4.33 11.92 1.32
C SER A 4 4.90 11.15 2.52
N PRO A 5 4.26 11.20 3.71
CA PRO A 5 4.69 10.43 4.87
C PRO A 5 4.60 8.90 4.65
N ILE A 6 3.77 8.45 3.70
CA ILE A 6 3.71 7.05 3.26
C ILE A 6 4.10 7.00 1.77
N THR A 7 5.09 6.17 1.46
CA THR A 7 5.53 5.94 0.08
C THR A 7 5.74 4.46 -0.17
N CYS A 8 5.67 4.06 -1.44
CA CYS A 8 5.96 2.68 -1.84
C CYS A 8 6.92 2.62 -3.04
N HIS A 9 7.50 1.44 -3.23
CA HIS A 9 8.33 1.10 -4.37
C HIS A 9 8.02 -0.35 -4.74
N VAL A 10 7.56 -0.57 -5.97
CA VAL A 10 7.12 -1.87 -6.47
C VAL A 10 8.10 -2.33 -7.54
N LEU A 11 8.64 -3.53 -7.33
CA LEU A 11 9.54 -4.20 -8.27
C LEU A 11 8.85 -5.45 -8.82
N ASP A 12 8.98 -5.66 -10.12
CA ASP A 12 8.62 -6.90 -10.78
C ASP A 12 9.86 -7.81 -10.84
N ALA A 13 9.93 -8.75 -9.90
CA ALA A 13 11.03 -9.68 -9.80
C ALA A 13 11.11 -10.67 -10.97
N SER A 14 9.99 -10.93 -11.68
CA SER A 14 9.99 -11.84 -12.83
C SER A 14 10.70 -11.26 -14.05
N GLN A 15 10.77 -9.92 -14.12
CA GLN A 15 11.40 -9.16 -15.19
C GLN A 15 12.66 -8.41 -14.72
N GLY A 16 12.96 -8.42 -13.42
CA GLY A 16 14.08 -7.70 -12.83
C GLY A 16 13.99 -6.17 -12.99
N LYS A 17 12.79 -5.59 -13.00
CA LYS A 17 12.58 -4.15 -13.30
C LYS A 17 11.53 -3.50 -12.39
N PRO A 18 11.52 -2.17 -12.25
CA PRO A 18 10.44 -1.46 -11.57
C PRO A 18 9.08 -1.69 -12.23
N ALA A 19 8.05 -1.89 -11.41
CA ALA A 19 6.69 -2.11 -11.87
C ALA A 19 5.96 -0.77 -11.98
N ALA A 20 6.01 -0.16 -13.17
CA ALA A 20 5.33 1.10 -13.45
C ALA A 20 3.82 0.89 -13.69
N GLY A 21 3.00 1.87 -13.26
CA GLY A 21 1.56 1.87 -13.48
C GLY A 21 0.75 0.94 -12.57
N VAL A 22 1.35 0.41 -11.49
CA VAL A 22 0.62 -0.37 -10.48
C VAL A 22 -0.24 0.60 -9.67
N GLU A 23 -1.56 0.42 -9.70
CA GLU A 23 -2.48 1.17 -8.85
C GLU A 23 -2.26 0.80 -7.39
N VAL A 24 -2.17 1.82 -6.54
CA VAL A 24 -1.97 1.70 -5.10
C VAL A 24 -3.05 2.45 -4.34
N ARG A 25 -3.52 1.88 -3.24
CA ARG A 25 -4.48 2.52 -2.34
C ARG A 25 -3.99 2.42 -0.90
N LEU A 26 -4.10 3.51 -0.16
CA LEU A 26 -3.90 3.55 1.28
C LEU A 26 -5.26 3.55 1.96
N GLU A 27 -5.48 2.60 2.86
CA GLU A 27 -6.69 2.47 3.66
C GLU A 27 -6.35 2.57 5.16
N LEU A 28 -7.22 3.23 5.93
CA LEU A 28 -7.23 3.20 7.39
C LEU A 28 -8.14 2.06 7.85
N VAL A 29 -7.59 1.12 8.61
CA VAL A 29 -8.31 -0.04 9.15
C VAL A 29 -8.89 0.27 10.52
N SER A 30 -8.07 0.84 11.41
CA SER A 30 -8.48 1.23 12.76
C SER A 30 -7.58 2.34 13.31
N LEU A 31 -8.11 3.13 14.24
CA LEU A 31 -7.33 4.09 15.02
C LEU A 31 -6.97 3.49 16.38
N SER A 32 -5.83 3.90 16.94
CA SER A 32 -5.44 3.46 18.28
C SER A 32 -6.49 3.89 19.32
N GLY A 33 -7.03 2.93 20.07
CA GLY A 33 -8.06 3.19 21.08
C GLY A 33 -9.51 3.10 20.57
N GLU A 34 -9.72 2.76 19.29
CA GLU A 34 -11.04 2.50 18.71
C GLU A 34 -11.11 1.07 18.15
N SER A 35 -12.09 0.29 18.57
CA SER A 35 -12.42 -1.00 17.95
C SER A 35 -13.32 -0.76 16.74
N THR A 36 -12.74 -0.45 15.58
CA THR A 36 -13.48 -0.43 14.32
C THR A 36 -13.32 -1.77 13.61
N GLU A 37 -14.01 -2.79 14.09
CA GLU A 37 -14.30 -3.95 13.26
C GLU A 37 -15.30 -3.53 12.17
N GLY A 38 -14.91 -3.62 10.89
CA GLY A 38 -15.90 -3.78 9.82
C GLY A 38 -15.58 -3.17 8.45
N SER A 39 -14.89 -2.03 8.35
CA SER A 39 -14.61 -1.47 7.02
C SER A 39 -13.41 -0.53 7.01
N ALA A 40 -12.37 -0.91 6.28
CA ALA A 40 -11.23 -0.05 6.02
C ALA A 40 -11.66 1.14 5.13
N LYS A 41 -11.29 2.36 5.53
CA LYS A 41 -11.60 3.61 4.82
C LYS A 41 -10.46 3.96 3.87
N VAL A 42 -10.74 4.12 2.58
CA VAL A 42 -9.74 4.64 1.63
C VAL A 42 -9.37 6.07 2.00
N LEU A 43 -8.08 6.31 2.23
CA LEU A 43 -7.52 7.63 2.52
C LEU A 43 -6.90 8.28 1.29
N ALA A 44 -6.28 7.49 0.43
CA ALA A 44 -5.63 7.96 -0.78
C ALA A 44 -5.47 6.85 -1.81
N SER A 45 -5.35 7.25 -3.08
CA SER A 45 -5.06 6.38 -4.21
C SER A 45 -4.02 7.03 -5.10
N GLY A 46 -3.23 6.22 -5.80
CA GLY A 46 -2.22 6.67 -6.75
C GLY A 46 -1.76 5.54 -7.65
N ALA A 47 -0.72 5.78 -8.45
CA ALA A 47 -0.09 4.77 -9.26
C ALA A 47 1.44 4.91 -9.21
N THR A 48 2.16 3.80 -9.39
CA THR A 48 3.62 3.85 -9.45
C THR A 48 4.10 4.51 -10.74
N ASN A 49 5.14 5.35 -10.62
CA ASN A 49 5.80 6.00 -11.74
C ASN A 49 6.72 5.04 -12.52
N SER A 50 7.50 5.55 -13.48
CA SER A 50 8.44 4.77 -14.29
C SER A 50 9.55 4.07 -13.49
N ASP A 51 9.86 4.57 -12.30
CA ASP A 51 10.78 3.95 -11.33
C ASP A 51 10.04 3.05 -10.34
N GLY A 52 8.80 2.68 -10.60
CA GLY A 52 8.00 1.81 -9.73
C GLY A 52 7.62 2.45 -8.39
N ARG A 53 7.76 3.77 -8.22
CA ARG A 53 7.51 4.48 -6.95
C ARG A 53 6.21 5.24 -6.96
N CYS A 54 5.55 5.32 -5.80
CA CYS A 54 4.53 6.31 -5.51
C CYS A 54 4.95 7.09 -4.26
N SER A 55 5.30 8.37 -4.45
CA SER A 55 5.91 9.22 -3.42
C SER A 55 5.05 10.43 -3.01
N ASP A 56 3.90 10.56 -3.65
CA ASP A 56 2.96 11.69 -3.61
C ASP A 56 1.54 11.22 -3.24
N LEU A 57 1.42 10.03 -2.65
CA LEU A 57 0.14 9.43 -2.27
C LEU A 57 -0.65 10.31 -1.27
N LEU A 58 0.05 11.00 -0.38
CA LEU A 58 -0.52 12.00 0.53
C LEU A 58 0.22 13.32 0.36
N SER A 59 -0.43 14.41 0.77
CA SER A 59 0.26 15.69 0.95
C SER A 59 1.38 15.54 1.97
N SER A 60 2.49 16.25 1.77
CA SER A 60 3.57 16.29 2.76
C SER A 60 3.14 16.83 4.11
N GLU A 61 2.10 17.65 4.14
CA GLU A 61 1.56 18.26 5.35
C GLU A 61 0.56 17.34 6.06
N THR A 62 0.25 16.16 5.49
CA THR A 62 -0.67 15.20 6.10
C THR A 62 -0.08 14.65 7.39
N LYS A 63 -0.77 14.92 8.50
CA LYS A 63 -0.48 14.30 9.81
C LYS A 63 -1.28 13.02 9.97
N LEU A 64 -0.59 11.89 9.99
CA LEU A 64 -1.20 10.60 10.24
C LEU A 64 -1.48 10.42 11.74
N GLN A 65 -2.63 9.84 12.04
CA GLN A 65 -2.96 9.45 13.41
C GLN A 65 -2.36 8.07 13.69
N ALA A 66 -2.13 7.75 14.96
CA ALA A 66 -1.73 6.40 15.33
C ALA A 66 -2.88 5.42 15.05
N GLY A 67 -2.57 4.31 14.38
CA GLY A 67 -3.57 3.36 13.92
C GLY A 67 -2.99 2.31 12.99
N VAL A 68 -3.86 1.41 12.54
CA VAL A 68 -3.54 0.36 11.58
C VAL A 68 -3.91 0.84 10.18
N TYR A 69 -2.91 0.87 9.31
CA TYR A 69 -3.06 1.22 7.90
C TYR A 69 -2.81 -0.01 7.03
N LYS A 70 -3.47 -0.04 5.87
CA LYS A 70 -3.33 -1.09 4.87
C LYS A 70 -3.00 -0.47 3.52
N MET A 71 -1.98 -1.00 2.86
CA MET A 71 -1.68 -0.69 1.47
C MET A 71 -2.26 -1.78 0.57
N VAL A 72 -2.98 -1.40 -0.48
CA VAL A 72 -3.49 -2.32 -1.50
C VAL A 72 -2.78 -2.02 -2.82
N PHE A 73 -2.20 -3.05 -3.43
CA PHE A 73 -1.53 -2.99 -4.73
C PHE A 73 -2.35 -3.81 -5.74
N VAL A 74 -2.92 -3.16 -6.75
CA VAL A 74 -3.81 -3.83 -7.71
C VAL A 74 -2.98 -4.49 -8.82
N THR A 75 -2.40 -5.65 -8.50
CA THR A 75 -1.43 -6.37 -9.35
C THR A 75 -2.04 -7.02 -10.58
N GLY A 76 -3.33 -7.35 -10.57
CA GLY A 76 -4.03 -8.02 -11.67
C GLY A 76 -3.93 -7.26 -13.00
N PRO A 77 -4.41 -5.99 -13.07
CA PRO A 77 -4.28 -5.15 -14.25
C PRO A 77 -2.84 -4.96 -14.74
N TYR A 78 -1.87 -4.79 -13.82
CA TYR A 78 -0.46 -4.69 -14.17
C TYR A 78 0.01 -5.94 -14.92
N PHE A 79 -0.18 -7.12 -14.34
CA PHE A 79 0.28 -8.35 -14.96
C PHE A 79 -0.47 -8.67 -16.26
N LYS A 80 -1.76 -8.35 -16.33
CA LYS A 80 -2.55 -8.44 -17.57
C LYS A 80 -1.98 -7.58 -18.69
N ALA A 81 -1.57 -6.34 -18.39
CA ALA A 81 -0.96 -5.44 -19.37
C ALA A 81 0.42 -5.92 -19.86
N THR A 82 1.12 -6.72 -19.03
CA THR A 82 2.40 -7.35 -19.38
C THR A 82 2.26 -8.79 -19.91
N GLU A 83 1.04 -9.20 -20.26
CA GLU A 83 0.73 -10.56 -20.76
C GLU A 83 1.21 -11.71 -19.85
N THR A 84 1.35 -11.43 -18.56
CA THR A 84 1.85 -12.36 -17.56
C THR A 84 0.68 -12.86 -16.73
N LYS A 85 0.61 -14.19 -16.52
CA LYS A 85 -0.40 -14.77 -15.62
C LYS A 85 -0.06 -14.43 -14.18
N THR A 86 -1.05 -14.01 -13.40
CA THR A 86 -0.91 -13.81 -11.96
C THR A 86 -1.98 -14.60 -11.21
N PHE A 87 -1.59 -15.17 -10.07
CA PHE A 87 -2.53 -15.76 -9.13
C PHE A 87 -3.23 -14.68 -8.28
N TYR A 88 -2.57 -13.53 -8.08
CA TYR A 88 -3.03 -12.47 -7.18
C TYR A 88 -3.69 -11.34 -7.98
N PRO A 89 -5.02 -11.12 -7.85
CA PRO A 89 -5.69 -9.97 -8.47
C PRO A 89 -5.28 -8.65 -7.82
N PHE A 90 -4.90 -8.70 -6.54
CA PHE A 90 -4.29 -7.62 -5.77
C PHE A 90 -3.49 -8.21 -4.60
N VAL A 91 -2.63 -7.39 -3.99
CA VAL A 91 -1.87 -7.72 -2.78
C VAL A 91 -2.15 -6.67 -1.72
N GLU A 92 -2.39 -7.11 -0.48
CA GLU A 92 -2.54 -6.23 0.67
C GLU A 92 -1.33 -6.35 1.60
N VAL A 93 -0.82 -5.21 2.05
CA VAL A 93 0.22 -5.13 3.09
C VAL A 93 -0.38 -4.41 4.28
N ARG A 94 -0.53 -5.13 5.40
CA ARG A 94 -1.04 -4.60 6.67
C ARG A 94 -0.31 -5.26 7.85
N PRO A 95 -0.17 -4.57 8.99
CA PRO A 95 0.16 -5.21 10.25
C PRO A 95 -0.85 -6.33 10.57
N LEU A 96 -0.36 -7.43 11.13
CA LEU A 96 -1.21 -8.43 11.74
C LEU A 96 -1.53 -7.97 13.17
N ASP A 97 -2.79 -8.09 13.57
CA ASP A 97 -3.23 -7.85 14.96
C ASP A 97 -2.80 -9.02 15.86
N ILE A 98 -1.51 -9.34 15.86
CA ILE A 98 -0.93 -10.32 16.78
C ILE A 98 -0.41 -9.54 17.98
N PRO A 99 -0.91 -9.78 19.21
CA PRO A 99 -0.29 -9.20 20.39
C PRO A 99 1.16 -9.68 20.45
N VAL A 100 2.09 -8.75 20.25
CA VAL A 100 3.52 -9.03 20.42
C VAL A 100 3.75 -9.16 21.93
N VAL A 101 3.73 -10.39 22.43
CA VAL A 101 4.18 -10.68 23.79
C VAL A 101 5.70 -10.60 23.76
N TYR A 102 6.25 -9.45 24.15
CA TYR A 102 7.66 -9.38 24.50
C TYR A 102 7.84 -10.15 25.83
N GLN A 103 8.64 -11.21 25.81
CA GLN A 103 9.20 -11.77 27.04
C GLN A 103 10.48 -10.99 27.33
N ASP A 104 10.51 -10.32 28.49
CA ASP A 104 11.72 -9.75 29.08
C ASP A 104 12.72 -10.84 29.49
#